data_AF-A0A9Q0VDE7-F1
#
_entry.id   AF-A0A9Q0VDE7-F1
#
_cell.length_a   1.000
_cell.length_b   1.000
_cell.length_c   1.000
_cell.angle_alpha   90.00
_cell.angle_beta   90.00
_cell.angle_gamma   90.00
#
_symmetry.space_group_name_H-M   'P 1'
#
loop_
_entity.id
_entity.type
_entity.pdbx_description
1 polymer ?
#
loop_
_entity_poly.entity_id
_entity_poly.type
_entity_poly.pdbx_seq_one_letter_code
_entity_poly.pdbx_strand_id
1 'polypeptide(L)'
;MNPSRVNFNSPRKFRTTLKSKCKETFFPDDPFRQFKNEKPLGKAKKTLQYFVPIFEWLPQYNFKIFRFDLLAGITITSLAIPQGISYAKLAEIPPIIGLYSSFVPALVYTIFGSSKHVAVGTVAACSLLIADIIGSKVSSTDDPTLYLHLVFTAAFITGVFQAALGFLRLGILVDFLSHSTITGFMGGTAIIICLQQLKGLLGMKHFTTKTDVVSVLHAVFENRHEWKWETAVVGMAFLVFLLFTRYLRQRNPKLFWVSAMAPMVVVILGCLLAYLTFDSKHSIQTVGHLHKGLNPISIKYLNFDTEYLPYTLKAGIITGIIALAEGIAIGRSFAIIKNEQVDGNKEMIAFGFMNIVGSFFSCYLTTGPFSKTAVNYNSGCKTAASNFVMAIGMMLTLLFLAPLFSYTPLVALSAIIMSAMVGLINYEEAYHLFKVDKFDFCICLAAFFGVAFITMDMGLMISVALALLRALLYVARPAACKLGKLPDSTLYRDIEQYTEASSPPGILAIQLGSPIYYANGNYIRERILRWIRNDESISHANGKAVKHVLLDLTGVTSIDTTGIETLVEVLRMLEVEDIKMKIVNPRQEVLEKMMRSKFVDKIGKETIFLCMEDAVEASYDFSVLKEEQGREEQRSGVA
;
A
#
# COMPACT_ATOMS: atom_id res chain seq x y z
N MET A 1 -26.58 -19.42 39.06
CA MET A 1 -26.23 -19.59 37.63
C MET A 1 -24.99 -20.46 37.58
N ASN A 2 -25.03 -21.62 36.90
CA ASN A 2 -23.83 -22.44 36.74
C ASN A 2 -22.81 -21.63 35.91
N PRO A 3 -21.61 -21.32 36.43
CA PRO A 3 -20.64 -20.46 35.75
C PRO A 3 -20.05 -21.09 34.47
N SER A 4 -20.34 -22.36 34.22
CA SER A 4 -19.86 -23.17 33.09
C SER A 4 -20.83 -23.28 31.89
N ARG A 5 -21.98 -22.59 31.90
CA ARG A 5 -22.95 -22.67 30.79
C ARG A 5 -22.79 -21.52 29.78
N VAL A 6 -23.00 -21.84 28.50
CA VAL A 6 -23.00 -20.87 27.41
C VAL A 6 -24.11 -19.83 27.62
N ASN A 7 -23.77 -18.56 27.41
CA ASN A 7 -24.69 -17.46 27.62
C ASN A 7 -25.60 -17.25 26.39
N PHE A 8 -26.89 -17.55 26.53
CA PHE A 8 -27.92 -17.39 25.49
C PHE A 8 -28.74 -16.09 25.63
N ASN A 9 -28.12 -15.00 26.07
CA ASN A 9 -28.76 -13.69 26.16
C ASN A 9 -29.34 -13.22 24.82
N SER A 10 -30.36 -12.35 24.88
CA SER A 10 -31.08 -11.87 23.69
C SER A 10 -30.13 -11.16 22.70
N PRO A 11 -30.28 -11.41 21.38
CA PRO A 11 -29.39 -10.81 20.38
C PRO A 11 -29.41 -9.28 20.37
N ARG A 12 -28.22 -8.65 20.32
CA ARG A 12 -28.10 -7.17 20.24
C ARG A 12 -28.83 -6.57 19.03
N LYS A 13 -29.54 -5.45 19.19
CA LYS A 13 -30.25 -4.76 18.10
C LYS A 13 -29.31 -4.40 16.93
N PHE A 14 -29.80 -4.50 15.69
CA PHE A 14 -29.03 -4.24 14.46
C PHE A 14 -28.28 -2.90 14.48
N ARG A 15 -28.94 -1.82 14.92
CA ARG A 15 -28.32 -0.48 15.03
C ARG A 15 -27.08 -0.47 15.92
N THR A 16 -27.09 -1.23 17.02
CA THR A 16 -25.95 -1.31 17.94
C THR A 16 -24.78 -2.07 17.29
N THR A 17 -25.07 -3.19 16.62
CA THR A 17 -24.07 -3.98 15.90
C THR A 17 -23.48 -3.22 14.73
N LEU A 18 -24.31 -2.57 13.90
CA LEU A 18 -23.86 -1.76 12.75
C LEU A 18 -22.97 -0.61 13.21
N LYS A 19 -23.39 0.13 14.25
CA LYS A 19 -22.59 1.23 14.80
C LYS A 19 -21.23 0.76 15.31
N SER A 20 -21.19 -0.39 15.99
CA SER A 20 -19.93 -0.98 16.47
C SER A 20 -19.02 -1.34 15.30
N LYS A 21 -19.54 -2.03 14.27
CA LYS A 21 -18.78 -2.44 13.10
C LYS A 21 -18.27 -1.26 12.27
N CYS A 22 -19.13 -0.30 11.95
CA CYS A 22 -18.69 0.90 11.22
C CYS A 22 -17.62 1.67 11.99
N LYS A 23 -17.73 1.73 13.34
CA LYS A 23 -16.70 2.35 14.16
C LYS A 23 -15.38 1.58 14.09
N GLU A 24 -15.41 0.27 14.22
CA GLU A 24 -14.20 -0.56 14.17
C GLU A 24 -13.54 -0.57 12.78
N THR A 25 -14.33 -0.62 11.70
CA THR A 25 -13.83 -0.63 10.32
C THR A 25 -13.27 0.71 9.86
N PHE A 26 -13.97 1.82 10.11
CA PHE A 26 -13.56 3.15 9.61
C PHE A 26 -12.79 3.98 10.64
N PHE A 27 -12.79 3.56 11.91
CA PHE A 27 -12.15 4.26 13.03
C PHE A 27 -11.50 3.25 14.01
N PRO A 28 -10.62 2.34 13.56
CA PRO A 28 -10.04 1.29 14.40
C PRO A 28 -9.29 1.86 15.61
N ASP A 29 -8.54 2.94 15.43
CA ASP A 29 -7.81 3.62 16.51
C ASP A 29 -8.66 4.62 17.31
N ASP A 30 -9.94 4.78 16.96
CA ASP A 30 -10.82 5.89 17.37
C ASP A 30 -10.00 7.18 17.52
N PRO A 31 -9.73 7.93 16.43
CA PRO A 31 -8.94 9.15 16.51
C PRO A 31 -9.55 10.13 17.51
N PHE A 32 -10.83 9.94 17.86
CA PHE A 32 -11.54 10.73 18.84
C PHE A 32 -11.39 10.32 20.30
N ARG A 33 -10.73 9.20 20.59
CA ARG A 33 -10.43 8.76 21.96
C ARG A 33 -9.58 9.78 22.71
N GLN A 34 -8.63 10.40 22.02
CA GLN A 34 -7.77 11.45 22.58
C GLN A 34 -8.52 12.74 22.92
N PHE A 35 -9.74 12.93 22.41
CA PHE A 35 -10.59 14.09 22.71
C PHE A 35 -11.50 13.87 23.91
N LYS A 36 -11.77 12.61 24.30
CA LYS A 36 -12.89 12.28 25.21
C LYS A 36 -12.77 12.97 26.57
N ASN A 37 -11.54 13.21 27.05
CA ASN A 37 -11.24 13.83 28.35
C ASN A 37 -10.67 15.26 28.25
N GLU A 38 -10.72 15.90 27.08
CA GLU A 38 -10.13 17.23 26.87
C GLU A 38 -11.15 18.38 27.01
N LYS A 39 -10.68 19.55 27.48
CA LYS A 39 -11.44 20.81 27.46
C LYS A 39 -11.84 21.19 26.02
N PRO A 40 -12.92 21.98 25.79
CA PRO A 40 -13.40 22.31 24.45
C PRO A 40 -12.33 22.92 23.53
N LEU A 41 -11.43 23.75 24.09
CA LEU A 41 -10.31 24.31 23.35
C LEU A 41 -9.26 23.26 22.95
N GLY A 42 -8.99 22.29 23.82
CA GLY A 42 -8.09 21.17 23.56
C GLY A 42 -8.66 20.20 22.52
N LYS A 43 -9.98 20.00 22.52
CA LYS A 43 -10.71 19.29 21.46
C LYS A 43 -10.55 19.98 20.11
N ALA A 44 -10.78 21.30 20.04
CA ALA A 44 -10.61 22.06 18.79
C ALA A 44 -9.16 21.98 18.27
N LYS A 45 -8.16 22.14 19.15
CA LYS A 45 -6.74 22.03 18.79
C LYS A 45 -6.38 20.67 18.22
N LYS A 46 -6.73 19.58 18.90
CA LYS A 46 -6.41 18.23 18.43
C LYS A 46 -7.18 17.88 17.14
N THR A 47 -8.39 18.44 16.93
CA THR A 47 -9.15 18.22 15.69
C THR A 47 -8.43 18.89 14.53
N LEU A 48 -7.93 20.11 14.76
CA LEU A 48 -7.12 20.83 13.80
C LEU A 48 -5.80 20.09 13.50
N GLN A 49 -5.14 19.52 14.51
CA GLN A 49 -3.93 18.69 14.34
C GLN A 49 -4.22 17.42 13.53
N TYR A 50 -5.39 16.81 13.71
CA TYR A 50 -5.77 15.62 12.96
C TYR A 50 -5.97 15.92 11.46
N PHE A 51 -6.69 16.99 11.11
CA PHE A 51 -6.97 17.34 9.72
C PHE A 51 -5.83 18.09 9.02
N VAL A 52 -4.99 18.80 9.77
CA VAL A 52 -3.90 19.60 9.25
C VAL A 52 -2.59 19.24 9.99
N PRO A 53 -1.84 18.25 9.47
CA PRO A 53 -0.65 17.71 10.13
C PRO A 53 0.42 18.74 10.51
N ILE A 54 0.46 19.91 9.86
CA ILE A 54 1.39 20.99 10.23
C ILE A 54 1.32 21.37 11.71
N PHE A 55 0.13 21.37 12.31
CA PHE A 55 -0.01 21.72 13.73
C PHE A 55 0.47 20.62 14.69
N GLU A 56 0.77 19.43 14.18
CA GLU A 56 1.36 18.33 14.93
C GLU A 56 2.90 18.42 14.94
N TRP A 57 3.51 18.58 13.75
CA TRP A 57 4.97 18.55 13.63
C TRP A 57 5.65 19.91 13.82
N LEU A 58 5.00 21.03 13.44
CA LEU A 58 5.59 22.38 13.53
C LEU A 58 5.96 22.77 14.97
N PRO A 59 5.16 22.47 16.02
CA PRO A 59 5.54 22.77 17.40
C PRO A 59 6.76 22.00 17.90
N GLN A 60 7.05 20.84 17.30
CA GLN A 60 8.21 20.00 17.63
C GLN A 60 9.44 20.36 16.79
N TYR A 61 9.28 21.30 15.84
CA TYR A 61 10.30 21.71 14.91
C TYR A 61 11.35 22.58 15.59
N ASN A 62 12.62 22.26 15.38
CA ASN A 62 13.75 22.96 15.99
C ASN A 62 14.85 23.23 14.96
N PHE A 63 15.83 24.06 15.34
CA PHE A 63 16.90 24.47 14.44
C PHE A 63 17.80 23.30 13.98
N LYS A 64 17.90 22.22 14.76
CA LYS A 64 18.65 21.02 14.33
C LYS A 64 17.93 20.33 13.17
N ILE A 65 16.61 20.15 13.27
CA ILE A 65 15.78 19.57 12.21
C ILE A 65 15.79 20.47 10.97
N PHE A 66 15.67 21.78 11.18
CA PHE A 66 15.70 22.78 10.09
C PHE A 66 16.93 22.66 9.19
N ARG A 67 18.12 22.42 9.75
CA ARG A 67 19.35 22.25 8.96
C ARG A 67 19.28 21.07 7.99
N PHE A 68 18.65 19.97 8.40
CA PHE A 68 18.47 18.79 7.54
C PHE A 68 17.45 19.07 6.43
N ASP A 69 16.30 19.65 6.79
CA ASP A 69 15.24 19.95 5.82
C ASP A 69 15.63 21.08 4.87
N LEU A 70 16.44 22.05 5.32
CA LEU A 70 17.02 23.09 4.47
C LEU A 70 17.92 22.48 3.39
N LEU A 71 18.83 21.60 3.79
CA LEU A 71 19.78 20.96 2.88
C LEU A 71 19.06 20.02 1.89
N ALA A 72 18.10 19.24 2.39
CA ALA A 72 17.28 18.38 1.55
C ALA A 72 16.42 19.19 0.56
N GLY A 73 15.77 20.26 1.04
CA GLY A 73 14.95 21.18 0.24
C GLY A 73 15.72 21.84 -0.90
N ILE A 74 16.91 22.39 -0.63
CA ILE A 74 17.78 22.98 -1.66
C ILE A 74 18.19 21.92 -2.69
N THR A 75 18.51 20.72 -2.23
CA THR A 75 18.88 19.61 -3.11
C THR A 75 17.73 19.25 -4.05
N ILE A 76 16.51 19.08 -3.54
CA ILE A 76 15.36 18.73 -4.38
C ILE A 76 14.90 19.88 -5.28
N THR A 77 15.13 21.15 -4.93
CA THR A 77 14.93 22.29 -5.85
C THR A 77 15.76 22.12 -7.11
N SER A 78 17.05 21.76 -6.98
CA SER A 78 17.94 21.60 -8.14
C SER A 78 17.47 20.50 -9.10
N LEU A 79 16.87 19.44 -8.56
CA LEU A 79 16.31 18.33 -9.33
C LEU A 79 14.93 18.67 -9.91
N ALA A 80 14.14 19.49 -9.22
CA ALA A 80 12.78 19.84 -9.61
C ALA A 80 12.73 20.61 -10.93
N ILE A 81 13.74 21.44 -11.21
CA ILE A 81 13.80 22.29 -12.41
C ILE A 81 13.84 21.45 -13.71
N PRO A 82 14.90 20.65 -13.95
CA PRO A 82 15.04 19.86 -15.17
C PRO A 82 13.93 18.82 -15.33
N GLN A 83 13.52 18.17 -14.24
CA GLN A 83 12.45 17.19 -14.25
C GLN A 83 11.10 17.84 -14.60
N GLY A 84 10.79 18.99 -14.01
CA GLY A 84 9.58 19.76 -14.31
C GLY A 84 9.50 20.11 -15.79
N ILE A 85 10.60 20.60 -16.36
CA ILE A 85 10.71 20.96 -17.78
C ILE A 85 10.55 19.75 -18.69
N SER A 86 11.22 18.64 -18.38
CA SER A 86 11.13 17.42 -19.19
C SER A 86 9.72 16.87 -19.21
N TYR A 87 9.04 16.82 -18.06
CA TYR A 87 7.70 16.23 -17.97
C TYR A 87 6.60 17.17 -18.47
N ALA A 88 6.81 18.49 -18.39
CA ALA A 88 5.94 19.45 -19.08
C ALA A 88 5.99 19.25 -20.61
N LYS A 89 7.19 19.01 -21.19
CA LYS A 89 7.33 18.67 -22.61
C LYS A 89 6.62 17.37 -22.98
N LEU A 90 6.65 16.35 -22.12
CA LEU A 90 5.89 15.10 -22.33
C LEU A 90 4.37 15.31 -22.31
N ALA A 91 3.90 16.31 -21.57
CA ALA A 91 2.50 16.72 -21.54
C ALA A 91 2.15 17.73 -22.66
N GLU A 92 3.09 18.03 -23.57
CA GLU A 92 2.93 19.00 -24.66
C GLU A 92 2.52 20.41 -24.18
N ILE A 93 2.94 20.78 -22.97
CA ILE A 93 2.67 22.10 -22.37
C ILE A 93 3.95 22.93 -22.21
N PRO A 94 3.83 24.26 -22.06
CA PRO A 94 5.00 25.12 -21.86
C PRO A 94 5.86 24.68 -20.66
N PRO A 95 7.20 24.60 -20.79
CA PRO A 95 8.09 24.13 -19.73
C PRO A 95 7.97 24.85 -18.39
N ILE A 96 7.59 26.14 -18.43
CA ILE A 96 7.39 26.97 -17.24
C ILE A 96 6.29 26.40 -16.32
N ILE A 97 5.26 25.77 -16.88
CA ILE A 97 4.16 25.14 -16.12
C ILE A 97 4.69 23.96 -15.28
N GLY A 98 5.71 23.26 -15.77
CA GLY A 98 6.41 22.22 -15.00
C GLY A 98 7.15 22.76 -13.78
N LEU A 99 7.70 23.96 -13.87
CA LEU A 99 8.34 24.64 -12.74
C LEU A 99 7.31 25.15 -11.73
N TYR A 100 6.21 25.74 -12.22
CA TYR A 100 5.07 26.18 -11.42
C TYR A 100 4.50 25.06 -10.56
N SER A 101 4.37 23.86 -11.13
CA SER A 101 3.94 22.64 -10.42
C SER A 101 4.88 22.21 -9.28
N SER A 102 6.13 22.70 -9.22
CA SER A 102 7.04 22.42 -8.10
C SER A 102 7.04 23.53 -7.02
N PHE A 103 6.18 24.55 -7.15
CA PHE A 103 6.06 25.65 -6.20
C PHE A 103 4.79 25.54 -5.33
N VAL A 104 3.62 25.87 -5.89
CA VAL A 104 2.36 25.96 -5.12
C VAL A 104 1.94 24.61 -4.53
N PRO A 105 1.93 23.49 -5.28
CA PRO A 105 1.55 22.18 -4.72
C PRO A 105 2.44 21.74 -3.56
N ALA A 106 3.73 22.08 -3.59
CA ALA A 106 4.68 21.75 -2.52
C ALA A 106 4.38 22.50 -1.20
N LEU A 107 3.92 23.76 -1.28
CA LEU A 107 3.46 24.51 -0.11
C LEU A 107 2.22 23.86 0.50
N VAL A 108 1.24 23.50 -0.34
CA VAL A 108 0.00 22.85 0.11
C VAL A 108 0.30 21.50 0.76
N TYR A 109 1.16 20.69 0.15
CA TYR A 109 1.56 19.40 0.72
C TYR A 109 2.32 19.56 2.05
N THR A 110 3.09 20.63 2.24
CA THR A 110 3.74 20.88 3.55
C THR A 110 2.71 21.07 4.68
N ILE A 111 1.54 21.60 4.36
CA ILE A 111 0.46 21.87 5.32
C ILE A 111 -0.34 20.60 5.62
N PHE A 112 -0.72 19.85 4.57
CA PHE A 112 -1.68 18.74 4.66
C PHE A 112 -1.05 17.34 4.63
N GLY A 113 0.20 17.20 4.16
CA GLY A 113 0.87 15.91 3.99
C GLY A 113 1.15 15.21 5.31
N SER A 114 0.94 13.90 5.34
CA SER A 114 1.25 13.02 6.47
C SER A 114 2.66 12.43 6.35
N SER A 115 3.16 12.19 5.13
CA SER A 115 4.48 11.63 4.90
C SER A 115 5.57 12.69 5.05
N LYS A 116 6.63 12.36 5.80
CA LYS A 116 7.75 13.26 6.05
C LYS A 116 8.75 13.32 4.89
N HIS A 117 8.76 12.29 4.04
CA HIS A 117 9.83 12.09 3.06
C HIS A 117 9.42 12.46 1.63
N VAL A 118 8.12 12.38 1.32
CA VAL A 118 7.59 12.67 -0.02
C VAL A 118 8.01 14.07 -0.48
N ALA A 119 8.63 14.13 -1.66
CA ALA A 119 8.98 15.38 -2.32
C ALA A 119 8.03 15.59 -3.50
N VAL A 120 7.30 16.71 -3.49
CA VAL A 120 6.26 16.99 -4.48
C VAL A 120 6.85 17.30 -5.86
N GLY A 121 6.18 16.82 -6.91
CA GLY A 121 6.57 17.12 -8.27
C GLY A 121 5.65 16.51 -9.31
N THR A 122 6.07 16.68 -10.56
CA THR A 122 5.40 16.14 -11.74
C THR A 122 5.88 14.72 -12.03
N VAL A 123 5.07 13.96 -12.78
CA VAL A 123 5.32 12.56 -13.13
C VAL A 123 5.20 12.33 -14.63
N ALA A 124 6.14 11.58 -15.20
CA ALA A 124 6.24 11.33 -16.63
C ALA A 124 5.04 10.56 -17.21
N ALA A 125 4.60 9.50 -16.53
CA ALA A 125 3.50 8.65 -16.96
C ALA A 125 2.18 9.44 -17.03
N CYS A 126 1.87 10.21 -15.99
CA CYS A 126 0.71 11.09 -15.96
C CYS A 126 0.78 12.18 -17.04
N SER A 127 1.97 12.76 -17.30
CA SER A 127 2.16 13.73 -18.38
C SER A 127 1.82 13.16 -19.76
N LEU A 128 2.31 11.95 -20.06
CA LEU A 128 2.02 11.26 -21.32
C LEU A 128 0.53 10.94 -21.48
N LEU A 129 -0.13 10.50 -20.41
CA LEU A 129 -1.57 10.21 -20.43
C LEU A 129 -2.43 11.45 -20.60
N ILE A 130 -2.03 12.59 -20.01
CA ILE A 130 -2.68 13.87 -20.23
C ILE A 130 -2.56 14.26 -21.71
N ALA A 131 -1.36 14.15 -22.29
CA ALA A 131 -1.13 14.44 -23.70
C ALA A 131 -1.95 13.54 -24.63
N ASP A 132 -1.95 12.23 -24.39
CA ASP A 132 -2.73 11.28 -25.19
C ASP A 132 -4.25 11.55 -25.13
N ILE A 133 -4.80 11.69 -23.91
CA ILE A 133 -6.24 11.80 -23.74
C ILE A 133 -6.76 13.18 -24.20
N ILE A 134 -6.09 14.27 -23.83
CA ILE A 134 -6.53 15.62 -24.21
C ILE A 134 -6.18 15.91 -25.66
N GLY A 135 -4.98 15.49 -26.10
CA GLY A 135 -4.50 15.62 -27.47
C GLY A 135 -5.39 14.90 -28.49
N SER A 136 -6.09 13.83 -28.08
CA SER A 136 -7.07 13.16 -28.96
C SER A 136 -8.26 14.03 -29.38
N LYS A 137 -8.54 15.13 -28.64
CA LYS A 137 -9.66 16.04 -28.91
C LYS A 137 -9.21 17.45 -29.31
N VAL A 138 -8.14 17.96 -28.71
CA VAL A 138 -7.59 19.30 -29.02
C VAL A 138 -6.10 19.16 -29.25
N SER A 139 -5.63 19.57 -30.43
CA SER A 139 -4.20 19.57 -30.74
C SER A 139 -3.47 20.66 -29.96
N SER A 140 -2.34 20.29 -29.35
CA SER A 140 -1.45 21.22 -28.64
C SER A 140 -0.79 22.25 -29.57
N THR A 141 -0.74 21.97 -30.88
CA THR A 141 -0.18 22.89 -31.90
C THR A 141 -1.21 23.87 -32.45
N ASP A 142 -2.46 23.44 -32.61
CA ASP A 142 -3.47 24.19 -33.33
C ASP A 142 -4.20 25.18 -32.41
N ASP A 143 -4.50 24.75 -31.18
CA ASP A 143 -5.05 25.62 -30.12
C ASP A 143 -4.32 25.38 -28.78
N PRO A 144 -3.09 25.91 -28.63
CA PRO A 144 -2.29 25.71 -27.41
C PRO A 144 -2.96 26.31 -26.17
N THR A 145 -3.77 27.34 -26.33
CA THR A 145 -4.46 28.01 -25.22
C THR A 145 -5.58 27.16 -24.66
N LEU A 146 -6.46 26.64 -25.52
CA LEU A 146 -7.54 25.75 -25.11
C LEU A 146 -6.97 24.45 -24.55
N TYR A 147 -5.97 23.86 -25.19
CA TYR A 147 -5.30 22.66 -24.71
C TYR A 147 -4.80 22.83 -23.28
N LEU A 148 -4.10 23.94 -22.99
CA LEU A 148 -3.60 24.23 -21.65
C LEU A 148 -4.72 24.41 -20.61
N HIS A 149 -5.84 25.03 -21.00
CA HIS A 149 -7.02 25.17 -20.14
C HIS A 149 -7.62 23.80 -19.77
N LEU A 150 -7.72 22.89 -20.73
CA LEU A 150 -8.18 21.52 -20.50
C LEU A 150 -7.24 20.74 -19.57
N VAL A 151 -5.93 20.95 -19.69
CA VAL A 151 -4.92 20.37 -18.78
C VAL A 151 -5.13 20.85 -17.34
N PHE A 152 -5.39 22.15 -17.13
CA PHE A 152 -5.72 22.68 -15.80
C PHE A 152 -7.04 22.11 -15.26
N THR A 153 -8.08 22.01 -16.10
CA THR A 153 -9.34 21.35 -15.71
C THR A 153 -9.12 19.89 -15.31
N ALA A 154 -8.32 19.14 -16.07
CA ALA A 154 -8.02 17.74 -15.73
C ALA A 154 -7.27 17.63 -14.39
N ALA A 155 -6.34 18.54 -14.10
CA ALA A 155 -5.66 18.62 -12.81
C ALA A 155 -6.63 18.97 -11.66
N PHE A 156 -7.58 19.88 -11.89
CA PHE A 156 -8.64 20.20 -10.93
C PHE A 156 -9.52 18.97 -10.62
N ILE A 157 -10.00 18.29 -11.67
CA ILE A 157 -10.82 17.07 -11.54
C ILE A 157 -10.05 15.99 -10.78
N THR A 158 -8.76 15.81 -11.10
CA THR A 158 -7.87 14.89 -10.38
C THR A 158 -7.87 15.19 -8.89
N GLY A 159 -7.67 16.47 -8.54
CA GLY A 159 -7.63 16.89 -7.14
C GLY A 159 -8.95 16.69 -6.41
N VAL A 160 -10.09 16.99 -7.05
CA VAL A 160 -11.42 16.73 -6.49
C VAL A 160 -11.64 15.24 -6.26
N PHE A 161 -11.28 14.41 -7.25
CA PHE A 161 -11.39 12.95 -7.14
C PHE A 161 -10.55 12.40 -5.98
N GLN A 162 -9.28 12.78 -5.89
CA GLN A 162 -8.37 12.34 -4.82
C GLN A 162 -8.84 12.81 -3.42
N ALA A 163 -9.28 14.06 -3.30
CA ALA A 163 -9.84 14.58 -2.06
C ALA A 163 -11.11 13.82 -1.66
N ALA A 164 -11.99 13.52 -2.61
CA ALA A 164 -13.21 12.75 -2.38
C ALA A 164 -12.90 11.34 -1.84
N LEU A 165 -11.90 10.63 -2.40
CA LEU A 165 -11.48 9.32 -1.89
C LEU A 165 -10.98 9.41 -0.43
N GLY A 166 -10.24 10.47 -0.11
CA GLY A 166 -9.78 10.74 1.25
C GLY A 166 -10.91 11.05 2.24
N PHE A 167 -11.91 11.84 1.82
CA PHE A 167 -13.10 12.11 2.63
C PHE A 167 -13.98 10.87 2.84
N LEU A 168 -14.09 10.01 1.82
CA LEU A 168 -14.75 8.70 1.89
C LEU A 168 -13.96 7.67 2.71
N ARG A 169 -12.79 8.04 3.23
CA ARG A 169 -11.91 7.21 4.05
C ARG A 169 -11.43 5.93 3.36
N LEU A 170 -11.14 6.03 2.07
CA LEU A 170 -10.61 4.91 1.28
C LEU A 170 -9.11 4.70 1.45
N GLY A 171 -8.48 5.33 2.45
CA GLY A 171 -7.08 5.12 2.83
C GLY A 171 -6.75 3.71 3.29
N ILE A 172 -7.75 2.85 3.55
CA ILE A 172 -7.55 1.41 3.75
C ILE A 172 -6.85 0.75 2.53
N LEU A 173 -6.99 1.34 1.35
CA LEU A 173 -6.32 0.85 0.14
C LEU A 173 -4.79 0.85 0.28
N VAL A 174 -4.26 1.76 1.10
CA VAL A 174 -2.83 1.85 1.39
C VAL A 174 -2.33 0.59 2.10
N ASP A 175 -3.19 -0.05 2.91
CA ASP A 175 -2.85 -1.23 3.71
C ASP A 175 -2.70 -2.52 2.89
N PHE A 176 -3.22 -2.54 1.66
CA PHE A 176 -2.99 -3.64 0.73
C PHE A 176 -1.57 -3.67 0.14
N LEU A 177 -0.76 -2.62 0.37
CA LEU A 177 0.65 -2.62 0.04
C LEU A 177 1.45 -3.37 1.10
N SER A 178 1.63 -4.68 0.88
CA SER A 178 2.44 -5.55 1.73
C SER A 178 3.92 -5.14 1.70
N HIS A 179 4.65 -5.55 2.74
CA HIS A 179 6.10 -5.33 2.82
C HIS A 179 6.84 -5.96 1.62
N SER A 180 6.39 -7.13 1.18
CA SER A 180 6.93 -7.85 0.02
C SER A 180 6.69 -7.09 -1.29
N THR A 181 5.49 -6.56 -1.49
CA THR A 181 5.16 -5.71 -2.65
C THR A 181 6.06 -4.48 -2.71
N ILE A 182 6.27 -3.81 -1.57
CA ILE A 182 7.08 -2.60 -1.48
C ILE A 182 8.56 -2.88 -1.76
N THR A 183 9.09 -3.98 -1.21
CA THR A 183 10.50 -4.39 -1.44
C THR A 183 10.77 -4.64 -2.92
N GLY A 184 9.89 -5.40 -3.58
CA GLY A 184 10.00 -5.67 -5.02
C GLY A 184 9.78 -4.42 -5.88
N PHE A 185 8.78 -3.60 -5.54
CA PHE A 185 8.47 -2.35 -6.23
C PHE A 185 9.65 -1.37 -6.18
N MET A 186 10.27 -1.16 -5.01
CA MET A 186 11.44 -0.29 -4.87
C MET A 186 12.64 -0.83 -5.66
N GLY A 187 12.90 -2.14 -5.61
CA GLY A 187 13.99 -2.77 -6.35
C GLY A 187 13.82 -2.62 -7.87
N GLY A 188 12.64 -2.93 -8.39
CA GLY A 188 12.32 -2.78 -9.82
C GLY A 188 12.39 -1.32 -10.26
N THR A 189 11.82 -0.41 -9.47
CA THR A 189 11.81 1.04 -9.73
C THR A 189 13.22 1.62 -9.73
N ALA A 190 14.07 1.22 -8.78
CA ALA A 190 15.45 1.68 -8.70
C ALA A 190 16.26 1.26 -9.94
N ILE A 191 16.13 0.00 -10.39
CA ILE A 191 16.82 -0.49 -11.58
C ILE A 191 16.36 0.27 -12.83
N ILE A 192 15.06 0.40 -13.02
CA ILE A 192 14.55 1.01 -14.25
C ILE A 192 14.86 2.50 -14.33
N ILE A 193 14.78 3.22 -13.21
CA ILE A 193 15.18 4.62 -13.16
C ILE A 193 16.69 4.76 -13.44
N CYS A 194 17.54 3.88 -12.88
CA CYS A 194 18.98 3.85 -13.21
C CYS A 194 19.23 3.66 -14.71
N LEU A 195 18.51 2.75 -15.36
CA LEU A 195 18.62 2.54 -16.80
C LEU A 195 18.14 3.75 -17.61
N GLN A 196 17.06 4.41 -17.20
CA GLN A 196 16.60 5.65 -17.82
C GLN A 196 17.61 6.80 -17.71
N GLN A 197 18.39 6.82 -16.62
CA GLN A 197 19.44 7.82 -16.45
C GLN A 197 20.65 7.63 -17.38
N LEU A 198 20.77 6.48 -18.06
CA LEU A 198 21.79 6.31 -19.11
C LEU A 198 21.65 7.34 -20.22
N LYS A 199 20.44 7.87 -20.47
CA LYS A 199 20.21 8.99 -21.41
C LYS A 199 21.13 10.18 -21.12
N GLY A 200 21.11 10.67 -19.89
CA GLY A 200 21.92 11.83 -19.50
C GLY A 200 23.38 11.47 -19.28
N LEU A 201 23.68 10.25 -18.82
CA LEU A 201 25.05 9.78 -18.61
C LEU A 201 25.83 9.65 -19.92
N LEU A 202 25.20 9.11 -20.97
CA LEU A 202 25.80 8.89 -22.29
C LEU A 202 25.63 10.08 -23.25
N GLY A 203 24.87 11.11 -22.84
CA GLY A 203 24.66 12.33 -23.63
C GLY A 203 23.78 12.14 -24.87
N MET A 204 22.93 11.11 -24.87
CA MET A 204 22.07 10.74 -26.01
C MET A 204 20.95 11.75 -26.23
N LYS A 205 20.60 11.99 -27.50
CA LYS A 205 19.47 12.86 -27.89
C LYS A 205 18.22 12.02 -28.10
N HIS A 206 18.34 10.93 -28.86
CA HIS A 206 17.24 10.01 -29.13
C HIS A 206 17.18 8.95 -28.03
N PHE A 207 16.06 8.92 -27.30
CA PHE A 207 15.84 7.97 -26.22
C PHE A 207 14.36 7.58 -26.16
N THR A 208 14.08 6.34 -25.79
CA THR A 208 12.71 5.84 -25.72
C THR A 208 11.88 6.58 -24.67
N THR A 209 10.58 6.76 -24.95
CA THR A 209 9.58 7.21 -23.98
C THR A 209 9.01 6.05 -23.16
N LYS A 210 9.21 4.81 -23.62
CA LYS A 210 8.81 3.61 -22.90
C LYS A 210 9.71 3.39 -21.69
N THR A 211 9.14 2.80 -20.65
CA THR A 211 9.79 2.64 -19.37
C THR A 211 10.22 1.21 -19.09
N ASP A 212 10.11 0.25 -20.01
CA ASP A 212 10.55 -1.12 -19.79
C ASP A 212 12.05 -1.33 -20.09
N VAL A 213 12.68 -2.28 -19.38
CA VAL A 213 14.11 -2.61 -19.52
C VAL A 213 14.50 -2.90 -20.96
N VAL A 214 13.66 -3.64 -21.70
CA VAL A 214 13.98 -4.09 -23.07
C VAL A 214 14.04 -2.89 -24.02
N SER A 215 13.01 -2.04 -24.02
CA SER A 215 12.97 -0.83 -24.84
C SER A 215 14.09 0.14 -24.49
N VAL A 216 14.42 0.28 -23.20
CA VAL A 216 15.51 1.16 -22.75
C VAL A 216 16.86 0.64 -23.25
N LEU A 217 17.16 -0.65 -23.05
CA LEU A 217 18.41 -1.24 -23.51
C LEU A 217 18.51 -1.23 -25.05
N HIS A 218 17.41 -1.53 -25.75
CA HIS A 218 17.37 -1.44 -27.21
C HIS A 218 17.73 -0.04 -27.68
N ALA A 219 17.10 1.00 -27.12
CA ALA A 219 17.38 2.39 -27.49
C ALA A 219 18.84 2.80 -27.21
N VAL A 220 19.43 2.31 -26.11
CA VAL A 220 20.83 2.57 -25.74
C VAL A 220 21.81 1.95 -26.75
N PHE A 221 21.56 0.72 -27.19
CA PHE A 221 22.45 0.00 -28.11
C PHE A 221 22.24 0.38 -29.58
N GLU A 222 21.00 0.66 -29.99
CA GLU A 222 20.67 1.12 -31.34
C GLU A 222 21.30 2.50 -31.61
N ASN A 223 21.20 3.41 -30.65
CA ASN A 223 21.76 4.77 -30.75
C ASN A 223 23.19 4.88 -30.22
N ARG A 224 23.98 3.79 -30.28
CA ARG A 224 25.38 3.75 -29.80
C ARG A 224 26.30 4.80 -30.44
N HIS A 225 25.94 5.28 -31.63
CA HIS A 225 26.68 6.31 -32.36
C HIS A 225 26.54 7.70 -31.74
N GLU A 226 25.52 7.92 -30.89
CA GLU A 226 25.34 9.20 -30.17
C GLU A 226 26.11 9.26 -28.85
N TRP A 227 26.81 8.19 -28.45
CA TRP A 227 27.52 8.14 -27.18
C TRP A 227 28.65 9.15 -27.15
N LYS A 228 28.57 10.10 -26.22
CA LYS A 228 29.62 11.08 -25.97
C LYS A 228 30.48 10.61 -24.80
N TRP A 229 31.75 10.32 -25.07
CA TRP A 229 32.68 9.85 -24.04
C TRP A 229 32.94 10.93 -22.98
N GLU A 230 32.87 12.21 -23.35
CA GLU A 230 33.06 13.35 -22.46
C GLU A 230 31.99 13.37 -21.36
N THR A 231 30.71 13.23 -21.74
CA THR A 231 29.61 13.17 -20.77
C THR A 231 29.68 11.89 -19.94
N ALA A 232 30.08 10.76 -20.54
CA ALA A 232 30.21 9.50 -19.82
C ALA A 232 31.29 9.59 -18.72
N VAL A 233 32.45 10.18 -19.02
CA VAL A 233 33.54 10.37 -18.04
C VAL A 233 33.12 11.31 -16.91
N VAL A 234 32.53 12.48 -17.25
CA VAL A 234 32.05 13.43 -16.24
C VAL A 234 30.96 12.80 -15.35
N GLY A 235 30.02 12.09 -15.96
CA GLY A 235 28.95 11.41 -15.25
C GLY A 235 29.45 10.31 -14.32
N MET A 236 30.39 9.49 -14.78
CA MET A 236 31.02 8.46 -13.95
C MET A 236 31.83 9.07 -12.81
N ALA A 237 32.55 10.17 -13.05
CA ALA A 237 33.27 10.89 -11.99
C ALA A 237 32.32 11.43 -10.91
N PHE A 238 31.21 12.05 -11.31
CA PHE A 238 30.18 12.51 -10.37
C PHE A 238 29.50 11.35 -9.63
N LEU A 239 29.20 10.24 -10.32
CA LEU A 239 28.59 9.07 -9.71
C LEU A 239 29.52 8.44 -8.66
N VAL A 240 30.79 8.24 -9.00
CA VAL A 240 31.81 7.71 -8.08
C VAL A 240 31.97 8.64 -6.87
N PHE A 241 32.04 9.95 -7.10
CA PHE A 241 32.10 10.93 -6.00
C PHE A 241 30.88 10.81 -5.08
N LEU A 242 29.66 10.77 -5.63
CA LEU A 242 28.43 10.66 -4.84
C LEU A 242 28.37 9.35 -4.04
N LEU A 243 28.69 8.21 -4.67
CA LEU A 243 28.73 6.91 -4.01
C LEU A 243 29.79 6.87 -2.91
N PHE A 244 30.96 7.46 -3.16
CA PHE A 244 32.02 7.59 -2.16
C PHE A 244 31.58 8.41 -0.96
N THR A 245 30.93 9.57 -1.15
CA THR A 245 30.41 10.36 -0.02
C THR A 245 29.37 9.59 0.80
N ARG A 246 28.57 8.74 0.16
CA ARG A 246 27.60 7.86 0.83
C ARG A 246 28.29 6.77 1.64
N TYR A 247 29.33 6.15 1.10
CA TYR A 247 30.17 5.18 1.82
C TYR A 247 30.81 5.81 3.06
N LEU A 248 31.33 7.04 2.95
CA LEU A 248 31.90 7.79 4.08
C LEU A 248 30.88 8.00 5.21
N ARG A 249 29.64 8.34 4.86
CA ARG A 249 28.54 8.50 5.83
C ARG A 249 28.24 7.19 6.57
N GLN A 250 28.25 6.05 5.88
CA GLN A 250 27.98 4.75 6.49
C GLN A 250 29.08 4.35 7.49
N ARG A 251 30.34 4.62 7.16
CA ARG A 251 31.48 4.42 8.08
C ARG A 251 31.44 5.39 9.26
N ASN A 252 31.19 6.67 9.00
CA ASN A 252 31.27 7.74 9.98
C ASN A 252 30.00 8.61 9.94
N PRO A 253 29.02 8.39 10.85
CA PRO A 253 27.78 9.15 10.90
C PRO A 253 27.98 10.67 11.07
N LYS A 254 29.12 11.09 11.66
CA LYS A 254 29.50 12.50 11.80
C LYS A 254 29.70 13.22 10.45
N LEU A 255 30.06 12.48 9.39
CA LEU A 255 30.27 13.01 8.03
C LEU A 255 28.98 13.06 7.20
N PHE A 256 27.81 12.93 7.84
CA PHE A 256 26.51 13.03 7.17
C PHE A 256 26.39 14.26 6.25
N TRP A 257 26.89 15.42 6.70
CA TRP A 257 26.84 16.68 5.95
C TRP A 257 27.50 16.58 4.57
N VAL A 258 28.56 15.79 4.44
CA VAL A 258 29.26 15.58 3.16
C VAL A 258 28.34 14.90 2.16
N SER A 259 27.69 13.80 2.57
CA SER A 259 26.74 13.06 1.71
C SER A 259 25.51 13.90 1.34
N ALA A 260 25.06 14.78 2.24
CA ALA A 260 23.88 15.60 1.99
C ALA A 260 24.19 16.84 1.13
N MET A 261 25.42 17.39 1.15
CA MET A 261 25.85 18.49 0.27
C MET A 261 26.37 18.02 -1.09
N ALA A 262 26.77 16.75 -1.23
CA ALA A 262 27.38 16.22 -2.45
C ALA A 262 26.54 16.45 -3.73
N PRO A 263 25.20 16.25 -3.74
CA PRO A 263 24.38 16.57 -4.92
C PRO A 263 24.46 18.04 -5.33
N MET A 264 24.47 18.97 -4.38
CA MET A 264 24.58 20.40 -4.66
C MET A 264 25.94 20.75 -5.27
N VAL A 265 27.02 20.16 -4.74
CA VAL A 265 28.37 20.32 -5.29
C VAL A 265 28.44 19.80 -6.73
N VAL A 266 27.83 18.65 -7.01
CA VAL A 266 27.76 18.07 -8.36
C VAL A 266 27.01 18.99 -9.33
N VAL A 267 25.89 19.60 -8.92
CA VAL A 267 25.16 20.56 -9.75
C VAL A 267 26.00 21.81 -10.03
N ILE A 268 26.62 22.40 -9.01
CA ILE A 268 27.44 23.62 -9.15
C ILE A 268 28.65 23.36 -10.06
N LEU A 269 29.40 22.29 -9.81
CA LEU A 269 30.54 21.89 -10.63
C LEU A 269 30.09 21.56 -12.06
N GLY A 270 28.96 20.88 -12.21
CA GLY A 270 28.36 20.59 -13.50
C GLY A 270 28.06 21.87 -14.28
N CYS A 271 27.37 22.84 -13.66
CA CYS A 271 27.07 24.13 -14.29
C CYS A 271 28.35 24.88 -14.68
N LEU A 272 29.37 24.88 -13.82
CA LEU A 272 30.67 25.51 -14.12
C LEU A 272 31.34 24.87 -15.33
N LEU A 273 31.39 23.53 -15.38
CA LEU A 273 31.96 22.79 -16.51
C LEU A 273 31.15 23.03 -17.80
N ALA A 274 29.82 23.06 -17.71
CA ALA A 274 28.96 23.33 -18.85
C ALA A 274 29.13 24.76 -19.38
N TYR A 275 29.35 25.75 -18.49
CA TYR A 275 29.62 27.13 -18.86
C TYR A 275 30.97 27.28 -19.57
N LEU A 276 32.02 26.66 -19.03
CA LEU A 276 33.37 26.70 -19.62
C LEU A 276 33.47 25.96 -20.96
N THR A 277 32.60 24.97 -21.21
CA THR A 277 32.58 24.17 -22.45
C THR A 277 31.50 24.62 -23.44
N PHE A 278 30.76 25.69 -23.13
CA PHE A 278 29.58 26.13 -23.88
C PHE A 278 29.86 26.45 -25.35
N ASP A 279 31.03 26.99 -25.66
CA ASP A 279 31.43 27.44 -27.01
C ASP A 279 32.28 26.40 -27.78
N SER A 280 32.46 25.20 -27.21
CA SER A 280 33.22 24.11 -27.83
C SER A 280 32.33 23.22 -28.69
N LYS A 281 32.88 22.60 -29.76
CA LYS A 281 32.20 21.57 -30.59
C LYS A 281 31.65 20.37 -29.78
N HIS A 282 32.02 20.25 -28.50
CA HIS A 282 31.67 19.19 -27.56
C HIS A 282 30.63 19.62 -26.51
N SER A 283 29.58 20.36 -26.90
CA SER A 283 28.63 20.90 -25.92
C SER A 283 27.86 19.81 -25.14
N ILE A 284 27.80 19.99 -23.83
CA ILE A 284 27.00 19.21 -22.89
C ILE A 284 25.53 19.66 -23.02
N GLN A 285 24.59 18.72 -23.03
CA GLN A 285 23.17 19.06 -23.11
C GLN A 285 22.71 19.79 -21.84
N THR A 286 22.11 20.98 -22.03
CA THR A 286 21.58 21.82 -20.95
C THR A 286 20.07 21.98 -21.05
N VAL A 287 19.47 22.60 -20.03
CA VAL A 287 18.02 22.72 -19.84
C VAL A 287 17.35 23.71 -20.81
N GLY A 288 18.05 24.78 -21.19
CA GLY A 288 17.58 25.79 -22.16
C GLY A 288 16.89 27.02 -21.54
N HIS A 289 16.43 27.95 -22.39
CA HIS A 289 15.95 29.27 -21.97
C HIS A 289 14.64 29.19 -21.14
N LEU A 290 14.61 29.93 -20.03
CA LEU A 290 13.49 29.95 -19.07
C LEU A 290 12.91 31.37 -18.96
N HIS A 291 11.59 31.47 -19.05
CA HIS A 291 10.88 32.73 -18.84
C HIS A 291 10.82 33.05 -17.34
N LYS A 292 10.97 34.33 -17.00
CA LYS A 292 10.84 34.82 -15.62
C LYS A 292 9.37 35.03 -15.27
N GLY A 293 9.00 34.74 -14.03
CA GLY A 293 7.65 35.01 -13.53
C GLY A 293 7.20 33.99 -12.50
N LEU A 294 6.35 34.43 -11.58
CA LEU A 294 5.63 33.55 -10.67
C LEU A 294 4.34 33.05 -11.31
N ASN A 295 3.80 31.98 -10.73
CA ASN A 295 2.54 31.37 -11.12
C ASN A 295 1.42 32.42 -11.24
N PRO A 296 0.88 32.68 -12.46
CA PRO A 296 -0.31 33.50 -12.59
C PRO A 296 -1.54 32.74 -12.05
N ILE A 297 -2.55 33.50 -11.63
CA ILE A 297 -3.82 32.91 -11.19
C ILE A 297 -4.57 32.42 -12.43
N SER A 298 -4.90 31.13 -12.47
CA SER A 298 -5.56 30.44 -13.59
C SER A 298 -6.98 29.98 -13.31
N ILE A 299 -7.59 30.37 -12.19
CA ILE A 299 -8.94 29.92 -11.84
C ILE A 299 -9.99 30.24 -12.92
N LYS A 300 -9.82 31.34 -13.66
CA LYS A 300 -10.71 31.76 -14.75
C LYS A 300 -10.52 30.96 -16.04
N TYR A 301 -9.43 30.20 -16.13
CA TYR A 301 -9.06 29.40 -17.30
C TYR A 301 -9.52 27.94 -17.18
N LEU A 302 -10.19 27.56 -16.08
CA LEU A 302 -10.83 26.26 -15.97
C LEU A 302 -12.02 26.21 -16.94
N ASN A 303 -11.93 25.31 -17.92
CA ASN A 303 -12.97 25.10 -18.92
C ASN A 303 -13.83 23.90 -18.52
N PHE A 304 -15.15 24.12 -18.37
CA PHE A 304 -16.15 23.10 -18.06
C PHE A 304 -17.20 22.96 -19.18
N ASP A 305 -16.84 23.32 -20.40
CA ASP A 305 -17.73 23.23 -21.55
C ASP A 305 -18.10 21.77 -21.82
N THR A 306 -19.38 21.53 -22.09
CA THR A 306 -19.95 20.18 -22.30
C THR A 306 -19.23 19.38 -23.38
N GLU A 307 -18.65 20.07 -24.38
CA GLU A 307 -17.89 19.44 -25.46
C GLU A 307 -16.60 18.74 -24.97
N TYR A 308 -15.88 19.35 -24.04
CA TYR A 308 -14.57 18.88 -23.59
C TYR A 308 -14.61 18.14 -22.24
N LEU A 309 -15.69 18.33 -21.47
CA LEU A 309 -15.86 17.76 -20.14
C LEU A 309 -15.63 16.23 -20.06
N PRO A 310 -16.08 15.39 -21.02
CA PRO A 310 -15.82 13.95 -20.95
C PRO A 310 -14.32 13.61 -21.03
N TYR A 311 -13.55 14.37 -21.81
CA TYR A 311 -12.11 14.16 -21.99
C TYR A 311 -11.32 14.60 -20.77
N THR A 312 -11.65 15.77 -20.19
CA THR A 312 -11.01 16.24 -18.96
C THR A 312 -11.39 15.37 -17.76
N LEU A 313 -12.62 14.86 -17.72
CA LEU A 313 -13.05 13.89 -16.69
C LEU A 313 -12.30 12.56 -16.84
N LYS A 314 -12.20 12.03 -18.05
CA LYS A 314 -11.44 10.80 -18.34
C LYS A 314 -9.96 10.98 -17.99
N ALA A 315 -9.33 12.06 -18.44
CA ALA A 315 -7.94 12.38 -18.12
C ALA A 315 -7.73 12.54 -16.62
N GLY A 316 -8.56 13.34 -15.94
CA GLY A 316 -8.43 13.62 -14.52
C GLY A 316 -8.65 12.39 -13.63
N ILE A 317 -9.61 11.53 -13.94
CA ILE A 317 -9.85 10.31 -13.15
C ILE A 317 -8.72 9.30 -13.36
N ILE A 318 -8.36 8.99 -14.62
CA ILE A 318 -7.32 7.99 -14.93
C ILE A 318 -5.97 8.43 -14.36
N THR A 319 -5.55 9.65 -14.66
CA THR A 319 -4.28 10.17 -14.14
C THR A 319 -4.31 10.39 -12.64
N GLY A 320 -5.48 10.69 -12.06
CA GLY A 320 -5.67 10.78 -10.62
C GLY A 320 -5.52 9.47 -9.88
N ILE A 321 -6.04 8.37 -10.42
CA ILE A 321 -5.82 7.01 -9.87
C ILE A 321 -4.33 6.67 -9.89
N ILE A 322 -3.66 6.88 -11.02
CA ILE A 322 -2.23 6.54 -11.20
C ILE A 322 -1.36 7.41 -10.29
N ALA A 323 -1.55 8.72 -10.29
CA ALA A 323 -0.79 9.66 -9.47
C ALA A 323 -0.99 9.38 -7.97
N LEU A 324 -2.20 8.98 -7.57
CA LEU A 324 -2.50 8.64 -6.19
C LEU A 324 -1.85 7.31 -5.78
N ALA A 325 -1.96 6.27 -6.62
CA ALA A 325 -1.36 4.97 -6.37
C ALA A 325 0.17 5.09 -6.26
N GLU A 326 0.81 5.83 -7.16
CA GLU A 326 2.25 6.10 -7.13
C GLU A 326 2.65 6.88 -5.87
N GLY A 327 1.99 8.02 -5.61
CA GLY A 327 2.31 8.87 -4.46
C GLY A 327 2.16 8.15 -3.11
N ILE A 328 1.09 7.39 -2.94
CA ILE A 328 0.84 6.56 -1.76
C ILE A 328 1.90 5.45 -1.64
N ALA A 329 2.17 4.72 -2.72
CA ALA A 329 3.13 3.63 -2.71
C ALA A 329 4.52 4.13 -2.32
N ILE A 330 4.93 5.29 -2.83
CA ILE A 330 6.20 5.93 -2.50
C ILE A 330 6.21 6.40 -1.05
N GLY A 331 5.17 7.13 -0.62
CA GLY A 331 5.05 7.60 0.75
C GLY A 331 5.16 6.46 1.76
N ARG A 332 4.49 5.34 1.51
CA ARG A 332 4.55 4.12 2.33
C ARG A 332 5.89 3.42 2.25
N SER A 333 6.50 3.35 1.06
CA SER A 333 7.80 2.72 0.85
C SER A 333 8.88 3.35 1.74
N PHE A 334 8.97 4.68 1.76
CA PHE A 334 9.95 5.38 2.59
C PHE A 334 9.60 5.38 4.08
N ALA A 335 8.31 5.36 4.43
CA ALA A 335 7.89 5.25 5.82
C ALA A 335 8.27 3.90 6.44
N ILE A 336 8.12 2.80 5.70
CA ILE A 336 8.52 1.46 6.15
C ILE A 336 10.02 1.41 6.45
N ILE A 337 10.87 2.01 5.62
CA ILE A 337 12.34 2.04 5.85
C ILE A 337 12.68 2.73 7.19
N LYS A 338 11.84 3.68 7.65
CA LYS A 338 12.03 4.40 8.92
C LYS A 338 11.15 3.91 10.07
N ASN A 339 10.36 2.85 9.87
CA ASN A 339 9.33 2.41 10.82
C ASN A 339 8.39 3.55 11.23
N GLU A 340 8.02 4.40 10.28
CA GLU A 340 7.05 5.48 10.45
C GLU A 340 5.68 5.06 9.91
N GLN A 341 4.62 5.62 10.49
CA GLN A 341 3.26 5.40 10.01
C GLN A 341 2.84 6.56 9.09
N VAL A 342 2.15 6.21 8.00
CA VAL A 342 1.55 7.17 7.06
C VAL A 342 0.07 6.93 7.03
N ASP A 343 -0.72 7.98 7.30
CA ASP A 343 -2.18 7.90 7.21
C ASP A 343 -2.61 8.08 5.75
N GLY A 344 -3.12 6.98 5.16
CA GLY A 344 -3.58 6.96 3.77
C GLY A 344 -4.70 7.96 3.46
N ASN A 345 -5.59 8.24 4.42
CA ASN A 345 -6.68 9.19 4.21
C ASN A 345 -6.15 10.62 4.14
N LYS A 346 -5.19 10.96 5.01
CA LYS A 346 -4.54 12.28 5.02
C LYS A 346 -3.71 12.48 3.75
N GLU A 347 -3.01 11.46 3.27
CA GLU A 347 -2.29 11.52 1.99
C GLU A 347 -3.23 11.75 0.81
N MET A 348 -4.36 11.03 0.73
CA MET A 348 -5.37 11.26 -0.32
C MET A 348 -5.91 12.69 -0.32
N ILE A 349 -6.21 13.22 0.87
CA ILE A 349 -6.66 14.62 1.04
C ILE A 349 -5.55 15.60 0.64
N ALA A 350 -4.30 15.35 1.04
CA ALA A 350 -3.16 16.22 0.72
C ALA A 350 -2.89 16.28 -0.78
N PHE A 351 -2.86 15.14 -1.47
CA PHE A 351 -2.73 15.07 -2.93
C PHE A 351 -3.93 15.73 -3.64
N GLY A 352 -5.13 15.53 -3.11
CA GLY A 352 -6.32 16.20 -3.61
C GLY A 352 -6.24 17.72 -3.54
N PHE A 353 -5.96 18.26 -2.35
CA PHE A 353 -5.88 19.71 -2.15
C PHE A 353 -4.72 20.36 -2.93
N MET A 354 -3.55 19.72 -3.00
CA MET A 354 -2.44 20.31 -3.74
C MET A 354 -2.72 20.40 -5.24
N ASN A 355 -3.49 19.45 -5.81
CA ASN A 355 -3.90 19.48 -7.22
C ASN A 355 -5.07 20.46 -7.46
N ILE A 356 -6.04 20.56 -6.54
CA ILE A 356 -7.11 21.58 -6.60
C ILE A 356 -6.49 22.98 -6.57
N VAL A 357 -5.69 23.28 -5.54
CA VAL A 357 -5.06 24.59 -5.38
C VAL A 357 -4.06 24.83 -6.51
N GLY A 358 -3.27 23.83 -6.89
CA GLY A 358 -2.34 23.93 -8.01
C GLY A 358 -3.02 24.35 -9.32
N SER A 359 -4.19 23.80 -9.63
CA SER A 359 -4.95 24.14 -10.84
C SER A 359 -5.43 25.60 -10.88
N PHE A 360 -5.52 26.27 -9.72
CA PHE A 360 -5.86 27.69 -9.61
C PHE A 360 -4.65 28.62 -9.82
N PHE A 361 -3.43 28.08 -9.80
CA PHE A 361 -2.16 28.82 -9.91
C PHE A 361 -1.27 28.24 -11.03
N SER A 362 -1.85 28.00 -12.21
CA SER A 362 -1.18 27.53 -13.43
C SER A 362 -0.28 26.31 -13.22
N CYS A 363 -0.68 25.38 -12.35
CA CYS A 363 -0.02 24.08 -12.21
C CYS A 363 -0.89 23.01 -12.86
N TYR A 364 -0.24 22.00 -13.43
CA TYR A 364 -0.89 20.75 -13.80
C TYR A 364 -0.62 19.66 -12.76
N LEU A 365 -1.11 18.46 -13.02
CA LEU A 365 -1.07 17.31 -12.11
C LEU A 365 0.30 17.09 -11.46
N THR A 366 0.27 16.98 -10.14
CA THR A 366 1.40 16.70 -9.28
C THR A 366 1.12 15.54 -8.32
N THR A 367 2.18 14.89 -7.86
CA THR A 367 2.18 13.84 -6.83
C THR A 367 3.56 13.81 -6.15
N GLY A 368 3.92 12.72 -5.49
CA GLY A 368 5.25 12.46 -4.94
C GLY A 368 6.10 11.57 -5.84
N PRO A 369 6.82 12.09 -6.85
CA PRO A 369 7.65 11.27 -7.74
C PRO A 369 8.77 10.53 -7.01
N PHE A 370 9.06 9.30 -7.46
CA PHE A 370 10.03 8.40 -6.80
C PHE A 370 11.43 9.01 -6.72
N SER A 371 11.95 9.51 -7.85
CA SER A 371 13.31 10.06 -7.94
C SER A 371 13.55 11.23 -7.00
N LYS A 372 12.61 12.18 -6.91
CA LYS A 372 12.75 13.32 -6.00
C LYS A 372 12.67 12.89 -4.54
N THR A 373 11.73 12.01 -4.22
CA THR A 373 11.53 11.52 -2.86
C THR A 373 12.76 10.73 -2.37
N ALA A 374 13.34 9.90 -3.23
CA ALA A 374 14.58 9.18 -2.94
C ALA A 374 15.76 10.13 -2.66
N VAL A 375 15.90 11.20 -3.45
CA VAL A 375 16.93 12.21 -3.20
C VAL A 375 16.66 12.96 -1.91
N ASN A 376 15.42 13.37 -1.64
CA ASN A 376 15.01 14.02 -0.38
C ASN A 376 15.39 13.17 0.84
N TYR A 377 15.05 11.88 0.77
CA TYR A 377 15.36 10.90 1.79
C TYR A 377 16.86 10.71 2.00
N ASN A 378 17.64 10.61 0.92
CA ASN A 378 19.08 10.42 0.99
C ASN A 378 19.81 11.67 1.52
N SER A 379 19.33 12.87 1.16
CA SER A 379 19.76 14.15 1.75
C SER A 379 19.35 14.31 3.22
N GLY A 380 18.56 13.37 3.74
CA GLY A 380 18.26 13.18 5.15
C GLY A 380 17.18 14.10 5.69
N CYS A 381 16.17 14.43 4.87
CA CYS A 381 14.97 15.11 5.32
C CYS A 381 14.36 14.42 6.55
N LYS A 382 13.76 15.24 7.42
CA LYS A 382 13.18 14.86 8.69
C LYS A 382 11.70 15.18 8.75
N THR A 383 11.25 16.20 8.02
CA THR A 383 9.84 16.59 7.95
C THR A 383 9.44 17.02 6.54
N ALA A 384 8.13 17.19 6.36
CA ALA A 384 7.57 17.76 5.14
C ALA A 384 8.04 19.22 4.86
N ALA A 385 8.70 19.89 5.82
CA ALA A 385 9.27 21.22 5.63
C ALA A 385 10.32 21.29 4.51
N SER A 386 10.91 20.16 4.12
CA SER A 386 11.74 20.05 2.91
C SER A 386 11.01 20.53 1.65
N ASN A 387 9.70 20.28 1.52
CA ASN A 387 8.87 20.81 0.42
C ASN A 387 8.67 22.32 0.50
N PHE A 388 8.55 22.90 1.69
CA PHE A 388 8.46 24.35 1.87
C PHE A 388 9.76 25.05 1.48
N VAL A 389 10.91 24.50 1.89
CA VAL A 389 12.21 24.98 1.44
C VAL A 389 12.34 24.86 -0.08
N MET A 390 11.90 23.73 -0.65
CA MET A 390 11.89 23.54 -2.09
C MET A 390 11.06 24.62 -2.80
N ALA A 391 9.87 24.91 -2.29
CA ALA A 391 8.98 25.93 -2.83
C ALA A 391 9.63 27.32 -2.79
N ILE A 392 10.28 27.70 -1.69
CA ILE A 392 11.06 28.95 -1.61
C ILE A 392 12.20 28.95 -2.64
N GLY A 393 12.93 27.84 -2.76
CA GLY A 393 13.99 27.70 -3.76
C GLY A 393 13.47 27.84 -5.19
N MET A 394 12.30 27.29 -5.49
CA MET A 394 11.63 27.43 -6.78
C MET A 394 11.16 28.86 -7.03
N MET A 395 10.61 29.53 -6.03
CA MET A 395 10.23 30.95 -6.10
C MET A 395 11.44 31.84 -6.42
N LEU A 396 12.56 31.66 -5.71
CA LEU A 396 13.80 32.38 -5.98
C LEU A 396 14.35 32.08 -7.37
N THR A 397 14.21 30.83 -7.83
CA THR A 397 14.62 30.44 -9.17
C THR A 397 13.82 31.13 -10.25
N LEU A 398 12.49 31.10 -10.14
CA LEU A 398 11.59 31.71 -11.11
C LEU A 398 11.71 33.24 -11.20
N LEU A 399 12.09 33.90 -10.09
CA LEU A 399 12.27 35.35 -10.03
C LEU A 399 13.67 35.79 -10.49
N PHE A 400 14.73 35.10 -10.03
CA PHE A 400 16.10 35.60 -10.12
C PHE A 400 17.07 34.65 -10.84
N LEU A 401 17.00 33.35 -10.58
CA LEU A 401 18.01 32.38 -11.04
C LEU A 401 17.63 31.62 -12.34
N ALA A 402 16.48 31.89 -12.95
CA ALA A 402 16.04 31.20 -14.17
C ALA A 402 17.10 31.19 -15.31
N PRO A 403 17.84 32.30 -15.58
CA PRO A 403 18.92 32.28 -16.57
C PRO A 403 20.10 31.39 -16.17
N LEU A 404 20.41 31.30 -14.87
CA LEU A 404 21.54 30.52 -14.37
C LEU A 404 21.29 29.01 -14.50
N PHE A 405 20.05 28.57 -14.22
CA PHE A 405 19.68 27.15 -14.33
C PHE A 405 19.52 26.66 -15.77
N SER A 406 19.49 27.55 -16.76
CA SER A 406 19.57 27.20 -18.19
C SER A 406 20.80 26.35 -18.52
N TYR A 407 21.90 26.55 -17.78
CA TYR A 407 23.19 25.84 -17.96
C TYR A 407 23.31 24.53 -17.20
N THR A 408 22.26 24.09 -16.50
CA THR A 408 22.34 22.85 -15.69
C THR A 408 22.56 21.63 -16.59
N PRO A 409 23.64 20.87 -16.43
CA PRO A 409 23.93 19.74 -17.30
C PRO A 409 23.11 18.50 -16.90
N LEU A 410 22.52 17.83 -17.90
CA LEU A 410 21.73 16.61 -17.68
C LEU A 410 22.53 15.48 -17.03
N VAL A 411 23.83 15.38 -17.34
CA VAL A 411 24.73 14.34 -16.79
C VAL A 411 24.85 14.40 -15.26
N ALA A 412 24.90 15.60 -14.68
CA ALA A 412 25.00 15.79 -13.23
C ALA A 412 23.74 15.26 -12.52
N LEU A 413 22.58 15.51 -13.10
CA LEU A 413 21.28 15.08 -12.59
C LEU A 413 21.13 13.56 -12.69
N SER A 414 21.53 12.98 -13.81
CA SER A 414 21.55 11.53 -13.98
C SER A 414 22.43 10.84 -12.94
N ALA A 415 23.62 11.37 -12.66
CA ALA A 415 24.49 10.86 -11.60
C ALA A 415 23.85 10.95 -10.20
N ILE A 416 23.18 12.08 -9.89
CA ILE A 416 22.46 12.28 -8.61
C ILE A 416 21.32 11.26 -8.45
N ILE A 417 20.48 11.10 -9.48
CA ILE A 417 19.35 10.18 -9.46
C ILE A 417 19.87 8.73 -9.34
N MET A 418 20.86 8.32 -10.14
CA MET A 418 21.44 6.97 -10.06
C MET A 418 22.01 6.67 -8.67
N SER A 419 22.78 7.59 -8.10
CA SER A 419 23.33 7.43 -6.74
C SER A 419 22.22 7.27 -5.68
N ALA A 420 21.11 8.00 -5.84
CA ALA A 420 19.98 7.91 -4.92
C ALA A 420 19.26 6.55 -5.02
N MET A 421 19.05 6.06 -6.24
CA MET A 421 18.37 4.79 -6.52
C MET A 421 19.15 3.57 -6.04
N VAL A 422 20.47 3.51 -6.27
CA VAL A 422 21.29 2.32 -5.99
C VAL A 422 21.14 1.85 -4.54
N GLY A 423 21.11 2.76 -3.57
CA GLY A 423 20.96 2.36 -2.17
C GLY A 423 19.53 2.23 -1.67
N LEU A 424 18.54 2.08 -2.56
CA LEU A 424 17.19 1.61 -2.24
C LEU A 424 16.98 0.14 -2.59
N ILE A 425 17.92 -0.47 -3.31
CA ILE A 425 17.89 -1.90 -3.63
C ILE A 425 18.28 -2.68 -2.38
N ASN A 426 17.29 -3.28 -1.70
CA ASN A 426 17.53 -4.12 -0.52
C ASN A 426 17.47 -5.62 -0.90
N TYR A 427 18.62 -6.19 -1.25
CA TYR A 427 18.72 -7.61 -1.59
C TYR A 427 18.62 -8.53 -0.36
N GLU A 428 18.96 -8.03 0.84
CA GLU A 428 18.91 -8.80 2.09
C GLU A 428 17.47 -9.13 2.46
N GLU A 429 16.56 -8.15 2.35
CA GLU A 429 15.12 -8.36 2.58
C GLU A 429 14.51 -9.31 1.56
N ALA A 430 14.87 -9.19 0.28
CA ALA A 430 14.40 -10.12 -0.74
C ALA A 430 14.84 -11.58 -0.43
N TYR A 431 16.07 -11.76 0.04
CA TYR A 431 16.58 -13.06 0.46
C TYR A 431 15.93 -13.56 1.76
N HIS A 432 15.66 -12.67 2.70
CA HIS A 432 14.92 -12.98 3.93
C HIS A 432 13.49 -13.45 3.61
N LEU A 433 12.78 -12.76 2.71
CA LEU A 433 11.46 -13.19 2.23
C LEU A 433 11.53 -14.58 1.60
N PHE A 434 12.54 -14.86 0.77
CA PHE A 434 12.73 -16.19 0.22
C PHE A 434 12.94 -17.25 1.29
N LYS A 435 13.64 -16.95 2.39
CA LYS A 435 13.85 -17.90 3.49
C LYS A 435 12.60 -18.13 4.34
N VAL A 436 11.81 -17.08 4.60
CA VAL A 436 10.66 -17.13 5.51
C VAL A 436 9.41 -17.66 4.79
N ASP A 437 9.05 -17.09 3.65
CA ASP A 437 7.81 -17.41 2.96
C ASP A 437 7.94 -17.27 1.43
N LYS A 438 7.86 -18.41 0.73
CA LYS A 438 8.04 -18.46 -0.73
C LYS A 438 6.97 -17.69 -1.50
N PHE A 439 5.73 -17.62 -0.99
CA PHE A 439 4.66 -16.89 -1.66
C PHE A 439 4.87 -15.38 -1.52
N ASP A 440 5.37 -14.91 -0.37
CA ASP A 440 5.74 -13.50 -0.20
C ASP A 440 6.91 -13.12 -1.12
N PHE A 441 7.86 -14.03 -1.30
CA PHE A 441 8.91 -13.86 -2.30
C PHE A 441 8.35 -13.81 -3.73
N CYS A 442 7.37 -14.65 -4.09
CA CYS A 442 6.70 -14.57 -5.39
C CYS A 442 5.99 -13.23 -5.61
N ILE A 443 5.32 -12.68 -4.58
CA ILE A 443 4.70 -11.35 -4.63
C ILE A 443 5.78 -10.28 -4.86
N CYS A 444 6.90 -10.36 -4.15
CA CYS A 444 8.05 -9.47 -4.33
C CYS A 444 8.62 -9.56 -5.77
N LEU A 445 8.79 -10.77 -6.32
CA LEU A 445 9.26 -10.95 -7.69
C LEU A 445 8.27 -10.41 -8.72
N ALA A 446 6.97 -10.59 -8.50
CA ALA A 446 5.94 -10.06 -9.40
C ALA A 446 5.98 -8.53 -9.46
N ALA A 447 6.15 -7.85 -8.31
CA ALA A 447 6.39 -6.41 -8.29
C ALA A 447 7.67 -6.04 -9.04
N PHE A 448 8.79 -6.71 -8.73
CA PHE A 448 10.09 -6.42 -9.33
C PHE A 448 10.09 -6.56 -10.86
N PHE A 449 9.67 -7.72 -11.36
CA PHE A 449 9.62 -8.01 -12.79
C PHE A 449 8.53 -7.22 -13.50
N GLY A 450 7.38 -7.03 -12.87
CA GLY A 450 6.31 -6.20 -13.44
C GLY A 450 6.74 -4.75 -13.64
N VAL A 451 7.41 -4.15 -12.65
CA VAL A 451 7.95 -2.80 -12.76
C VAL A 451 9.08 -2.71 -13.80
N ALA A 452 9.98 -3.70 -13.82
CA ALA A 452 11.13 -3.69 -14.72
C ALA A 452 10.76 -3.94 -16.18
N PHE A 453 9.84 -4.87 -16.47
CA PHE A 453 9.57 -5.35 -17.83
C PHE A 453 8.25 -4.86 -18.44
N ILE A 454 7.33 -4.30 -17.64
CA ILE A 454 6.05 -3.78 -18.12
C ILE A 454 6.02 -2.28 -17.90
N THR A 455 5.53 -1.84 -16.75
CA THR A 455 5.49 -0.44 -16.31
C THR A 455 5.39 -0.41 -14.79
N MET A 456 5.77 0.72 -14.19
CA MET A 456 5.78 0.88 -12.73
C MET A 456 4.41 0.63 -12.08
N ASP A 457 3.36 1.19 -12.66
CA ASP A 457 1.97 1.08 -12.23
C ASP A 457 1.43 -0.35 -12.39
N MET A 458 1.66 -0.99 -13.54
CA MET A 458 1.20 -2.37 -13.77
C MET A 458 1.92 -3.37 -12.88
N GLY A 459 3.22 -3.20 -12.65
CA GLY A 459 3.96 -4.05 -11.73
C GLY A 459 3.44 -3.99 -10.29
N LEU A 460 3.10 -2.78 -9.83
CA LEU A 460 2.45 -2.59 -8.53
C LEU A 460 1.09 -3.29 -8.48
N MET A 461 0.26 -3.10 -9.51
CA MET A 461 -1.08 -3.70 -9.59
C MET A 461 -1.04 -5.23 -9.59
N ILE A 462 -0.13 -5.83 -10.36
CA ILE A 462 0.04 -7.30 -10.40
C ILE A 462 0.42 -7.83 -9.02
N SER A 463 1.35 -7.16 -8.33
CA SER A 463 1.77 -7.58 -6.99
C SER A 463 0.65 -7.47 -5.96
N VAL A 464 -0.10 -6.37 -5.96
CA VAL A 464 -1.26 -6.19 -5.08
C VAL A 464 -2.35 -7.22 -5.39
N ALA A 465 -2.62 -7.48 -6.67
CA ALA A 465 -3.58 -8.50 -7.08
C ALA A 465 -3.19 -9.90 -6.59
N LEU A 466 -1.90 -10.27 -6.67
CA LEU A 466 -1.41 -11.54 -6.12
C LEU A 466 -1.49 -11.60 -4.59
N ALA A 467 -1.18 -10.50 -3.90
CA ALA A 467 -1.33 -10.43 -2.44
C ALA A 467 -2.79 -10.58 -2.01
N LEU A 468 -3.72 -9.92 -2.72
CA LEU A 468 -5.16 -10.05 -2.52
C LEU A 468 -5.65 -11.47 -2.83
N LEU A 469 -5.19 -12.08 -3.92
CA LEU A 469 -5.51 -13.46 -4.27
C LEU A 469 -5.05 -14.42 -3.18
N ARG A 470 -3.83 -14.24 -2.64
CA ARG A 470 -3.33 -15.01 -1.51
C ARG A 470 -4.23 -14.85 -0.27
N ALA A 471 -4.62 -13.62 0.06
CA ALA A 471 -5.55 -13.37 1.17
C ALA A 471 -6.91 -14.06 0.96
N LEU A 472 -7.46 -13.98 -0.26
CA LEU A 472 -8.71 -14.66 -0.63
C LEU A 472 -8.58 -16.18 -0.54
N LEU A 473 -7.43 -16.76 -0.90
CA LEU A 473 -7.17 -18.19 -0.74
C LEU A 473 -7.20 -18.61 0.73
N TYR A 474 -6.63 -17.83 1.65
CA TYR A 474 -6.74 -18.12 3.09
C TYR A 474 -8.18 -18.04 3.61
N VAL A 475 -8.99 -17.14 3.05
CA VAL A 475 -10.42 -17.05 3.38
C VAL A 475 -11.19 -18.26 2.82
N ALA A 476 -10.91 -18.67 1.58
CA ALA A 476 -11.61 -19.75 0.89
C ALA A 476 -11.19 -21.16 1.35
N ARG A 477 -9.92 -21.33 1.75
CA ARG A 477 -9.31 -22.59 2.20
C ARG A 477 -8.68 -22.40 3.60
N PRO A 478 -9.49 -22.13 4.62
CA PRO A 478 -8.98 -21.91 5.96
C PRO A 478 -8.33 -23.17 6.53
N ALA A 479 -7.34 -22.97 7.39
CA ALA A 479 -6.77 -24.04 8.19
C ALA A 479 -7.81 -24.53 9.22
N ALA A 480 -7.92 -25.85 9.32
CA ALA A 480 -8.70 -26.54 10.33
C ALA A 480 -7.87 -27.74 10.79
N CYS A 481 -7.88 -28.02 12.09
CA CYS A 481 -7.08 -29.07 12.68
C CYS A 481 -7.94 -30.07 13.46
N LYS A 482 -7.43 -31.30 13.55
CA LYS A 482 -8.01 -32.37 14.36
C LYS A 482 -7.43 -32.27 15.76
N LEU A 483 -8.29 -32.21 16.76
CA LEU A 483 -7.88 -32.06 18.15
C LEU A 483 -7.76 -33.42 18.85
N GLY A 484 -6.71 -33.58 19.65
CA GLY A 484 -6.48 -34.70 20.56
C GLY A 484 -6.24 -34.22 21.98
N LYS A 485 -6.54 -35.08 22.96
CA LYS A 485 -6.30 -34.81 24.38
C LYS A 485 -4.84 -35.14 24.72
N LEU A 486 -4.17 -34.20 25.39
CA LEU A 486 -2.84 -34.43 25.95
C LEU A 486 -2.93 -35.29 27.23
N PRO A 487 -1.99 -36.22 27.46
CA PRO A 487 -1.95 -37.04 28.67
C PRO A 487 -1.99 -36.19 29.94
N ASP A 488 -2.71 -36.65 30.96
CA ASP A 488 -2.80 -36.03 32.29
C ASP A 488 -3.17 -34.53 32.30
N SER A 489 -3.89 -34.07 31.27
CA SER A 489 -4.34 -32.67 31.16
C SER A 489 -5.76 -32.56 30.62
N THR A 490 -6.35 -31.38 30.77
CA THR A 490 -7.65 -31.00 30.17
C THR A 490 -7.49 -30.30 28.82
N LEU A 491 -6.27 -30.28 28.26
CA LEU A 491 -5.95 -29.52 27.06
C LEU A 491 -6.12 -30.37 25.80
N TYR A 492 -6.83 -29.79 24.83
CA TYR A 492 -6.97 -30.33 23.49
C TYR A 492 -6.08 -29.54 22.53
N ARG A 493 -5.23 -30.25 21.79
CA ARG A 493 -4.26 -29.66 20.85
C ARG A 493 -4.26 -30.39 19.51
N ASP A 494 -3.73 -29.72 18.50
CA ASP A 494 -3.54 -30.29 17.18
C ASP A 494 -2.62 -31.52 17.26
N ILE A 495 -3.13 -32.66 16.79
CA ILE A 495 -2.43 -33.95 16.81
C ILE A 495 -1.22 -33.92 15.86
N GLU A 496 -1.29 -33.15 14.78
CA GLU A 496 -0.15 -33.01 13.84
C GLU A 496 1.02 -32.26 14.49
N GLN A 497 0.73 -31.31 15.38
CA GLN A 497 1.75 -30.56 16.10
C GLN A 497 2.24 -31.28 17.38
N TYR A 498 1.32 -31.92 18.12
CA TYR A 498 1.62 -32.62 19.37
C TYR A 498 1.33 -34.10 19.21
N THR A 499 2.36 -34.88 18.87
CA THR A 499 2.25 -36.31 18.58
C THR A 499 1.82 -37.15 19.79
N GLU A 500 1.94 -36.62 21.00
CA GLU A 500 1.46 -37.26 22.24
C GLU A 500 -0.05 -37.08 22.45
N ALA A 501 -0.70 -36.16 21.72
CA ALA A 501 -2.13 -35.93 21.83
C ALA A 501 -2.90 -37.05 21.12
N SER A 502 -3.85 -37.67 21.82
CA SER A 502 -4.66 -38.77 21.29
C SER A 502 -6.13 -38.38 21.17
N SER A 503 -6.78 -38.80 20.08
CA SER A 503 -8.22 -38.60 19.94
C SER A 503 -8.97 -39.54 20.89
N PRO A 504 -9.95 -39.02 21.65
CA PRO A 504 -10.80 -39.87 22.49
C PRO A 504 -11.56 -40.90 21.62
N PRO A 505 -11.71 -42.15 22.06
CA PRO A 505 -12.35 -43.20 21.26
C PRO A 505 -13.81 -42.83 20.94
N GLY A 506 -14.18 -42.96 19.65
CA GLY A 506 -15.53 -42.69 19.15
C GLY A 506 -15.89 -41.21 19.01
N ILE A 507 -14.94 -40.29 19.25
CA ILE A 507 -15.16 -38.85 19.22
C ILE A 507 -14.17 -38.18 18.26
N LEU A 508 -14.71 -37.43 17.29
CA LEU A 508 -13.93 -36.61 16.38
C LEU A 508 -14.05 -35.13 16.78
N ALA A 509 -12.97 -34.58 17.34
CA ALA A 509 -12.89 -33.16 17.70
C ALA A 509 -12.18 -32.36 16.60
N ILE A 510 -12.83 -31.32 16.09
CA ILE A 510 -12.35 -30.48 14.99
C ILE A 510 -12.37 -29.02 15.42
N GLN A 511 -11.25 -28.32 15.25
CA GLN A 511 -11.18 -26.87 15.43
C GLN A 511 -11.38 -26.13 14.11
N LEU A 512 -12.37 -25.25 14.08
CA LEU A 512 -12.61 -24.34 12.96
C LEU A 512 -11.98 -22.98 13.28
N GLY A 513 -10.84 -22.70 12.63
CA GLY A 513 -9.98 -21.55 12.92
C GLY A 513 -10.34 -20.25 12.21
N SER A 514 -11.41 -20.21 11.42
CA SER A 514 -11.71 -19.09 10.52
C SER A 514 -13.19 -18.67 10.55
N PRO A 515 -13.52 -17.45 10.09
CA PRO A 515 -14.89 -17.12 9.74
C PRO A 515 -15.49 -18.14 8.78
N ILE A 516 -16.79 -18.39 8.89
CA ILE A 516 -17.52 -19.31 7.99
C ILE A 516 -18.44 -18.46 7.11
N TYR A 517 -18.11 -18.39 5.82
CA TYR A 517 -18.83 -17.61 4.82
C TYR A 517 -19.21 -18.47 3.60
N TYR A 518 -20.01 -17.91 2.70
CA TYR A 518 -20.33 -18.50 1.40
C TYR A 518 -19.09 -19.01 0.64
N ALA A 519 -17.95 -18.32 0.77
CA ALA A 519 -16.72 -18.65 0.05
C ALA A 519 -16.05 -19.95 0.53
N ASN A 520 -16.23 -20.34 1.80
CA ASN A 520 -15.55 -21.50 2.39
C ASN A 520 -16.49 -22.55 2.99
N GLY A 521 -17.79 -22.29 3.07
CA GLY A 521 -18.78 -23.24 3.64
C GLY A 521 -18.70 -24.63 2.99
N ASN A 522 -18.74 -24.70 1.65
CA ASN A 522 -18.62 -25.97 0.93
C ASN A 522 -17.30 -26.70 1.22
N TYR A 523 -16.20 -25.96 1.37
CA TYR A 523 -14.90 -26.55 1.71
C TYR A 523 -14.89 -27.13 3.11
N ILE A 524 -15.41 -26.39 4.10
CA ILE A 524 -15.49 -26.81 5.49
C ILE A 524 -16.36 -28.07 5.60
N ARG A 525 -17.54 -28.09 4.95
CA ARG A 525 -18.41 -29.27 4.88
C ARG A 525 -17.65 -30.49 4.37
N GLU A 526 -17.03 -30.39 3.20
CA GLU A 526 -16.28 -31.50 2.60
C GLU A 526 -15.10 -31.92 3.48
N ARG A 527 -14.43 -30.98 4.15
CA ARG A 527 -13.31 -31.25 5.04
C ARG A 527 -13.74 -32.05 6.28
N ILE A 528 -14.87 -31.68 6.89
CA ILE A 528 -15.47 -32.40 8.03
C ILE A 528 -15.81 -33.83 7.62
N LEU A 529 -16.55 -33.99 6.51
CA LEU A 529 -16.95 -35.31 6.00
C LEU A 529 -15.75 -36.18 5.60
N ARG A 530 -14.67 -35.59 5.11
CA ARG A 530 -13.43 -36.33 4.80
C ARG A 530 -12.74 -36.84 6.06
N TRP A 531 -12.72 -36.06 7.14
CA TRP A 531 -12.16 -36.55 8.41
C TRP A 531 -12.98 -37.68 9.02
N ILE A 532 -14.31 -37.61 8.92
CA ILE A 532 -15.20 -38.68 9.39
C ILE A 532 -14.91 -39.98 8.63
N ARG A 533 -14.90 -39.93 7.30
CA ARG A 533 -14.58 -41.10 6.45
C ARG A 533 -13.19 -41.67 6.74
N ASN A 534 -12.19 -40.80 6.95
CA ASN A 534 -10.84 -41.24 7.28
C ASN A 534 -10.78 -41.94 8.65
N ASP A 535 -11.42 -41.36 9.69
CA ASP A 535 -11.45 -41.97 11.01
C ASP A 535 -12.25 -43.28 11.02
N GLU A 536 -13.39 -43.35 10.32
CA GLU A 536 -14.17 -44.58 10.16
C GLU A 536 -13.33 -45.69 9.51
N SER A 537 -12.57 -45.38 8.46
CA SER A 537 -11.71 -46.38 7.82
C SER A 537 -10.64 -46.95 8.76
N ILE A 538 -10.04 -46.11 9.63
CA ILE A 538 -9.07 -46.51 10.66
C ILE A 538 -9.79 -47.30 11.77
N SER A 539 -11.00 -46.86 12.11
CA SER A 539 -11.83 -47.44 13.15
C SER A 539 -12.44 -48.78 12.79
N HIS A 540 -12.71 -49.07 11.51
CA HIS A 540 -13.11 -50.40 11.05
C HIS A 540 -11.99 -51.42 11.21
N ALA A 541 -10.73 -50.99 11.12
CA ALA A 541 -9.58 -51.85 11.45
C ALA A 541 -9.42 -52.09 12.96
N ASN A 542 -9.91 -51.18 13.81
CA ASN A 542 -9.75 -51.20 15.27
C ASN A 542 -11.07 -51.41 16.08
N GLY A 543 -12.20 -51.64 15.42
CA GLY A 543 -13.52 -51.90 16.01
C GLY A 543 -14.25 -50.71 16.67
N LYS A 544 -13.95 -49.44 16.35
CA LYS A 544 -14.49 -48.25 17.07
C LYS A 544 -15.03 -47.12 16.18
N ALA A 545 -16.24 -47.25 15.63
CA ALA A 545 -16.87 -46.23 14.77
C ALA A 545 -17.01 -44.85 15.45
N VAL A 546 -16.98 -43.78 14.65
CA VAL A 546 -17.20 -42.39 15.12
C VAL A 546 -18.68 -42.23 15.49
N LYS A 547 -18.97 -41.81 16.73
CA LYS A 547 -20.35 -41.58 17.21
C LYS A 547 -20.65 -40.10 17.44
N HIS A 548 -19.62 -39.30 17.73
CA HIS A 548 -19.76 -37.88 18.05
C HIS A 548 -18.75 -37.02 17.29
N VAL A 549 -19.21 -35.89 16.77
CA VAL A 549 -18.39 -34.84 16.14
C VAL A 549 -18.50 -33.57 16.96
N LEU A 550 -17.38 -33.10 17.50
CA LEU A 550 -17.28 -31.87 18.26
C LEU A 550 -16.67 -30.79 17.38
N LEU A 551 -17.39 -29.69 17.14
CA LEU A 551 -16.88 -28.54 16.40
C LEU A 551 -16.51 -27.43 17.38
N ASP A 552 -15.22 -27.19 17.54
CA ASP A 552 -14.70 -26.04 18.27
C ASP A 552 -14.77 -24.78 17.39
N LEU A 553 -15.67 -23.87 17.77
CA LEU A 553 -15.90 -22.57 17.13
C LEU A 553 -15.12 -21.43 17.80
N THR A 554 -14.16 -21.70 18.69
CA THR A 554 -13.35 -20.68 19.36
C THR A 554 -12.67 -19.72 18.36
N GLY A 555 -12.19 -20.28 17.23
CA GLY A 555 -11.55 -19.53 16.14
C GLY A 555 -12.52 -18.84 15.17
N VAL A 556 -13.81 -19.18 15.22
CA VAL A 556 -14.81 -18.63 14.30
C VAL A 556 -15.25 -17.25 14.80
N THR A 557 -14.72 -16.20 14.17
CA THR A 557 -15.01 -14.81 14.56
C THR A 557 -16.37 -14.33 14.06
N SER A 558 -16.83 -14.84 12.91
CA SER A 558 -18.15 -14.53 12.37
C SER A 558 -18.64 -15.61 11.42
N ILE A 559 -19.97 -15.63 11.22
CA ILE A 559 -20.66 -16.54 10.31
C ILE A 559 -21.67 -15.74 9.48
N ASP A 560 -21.88 -16.09 8.20
CA ASP A 560 -22.97 -15.54 7.37
C ASP A 560 -24.16 -16.52 7.28
N THR A 561 -25.21 -16.14 6.56
CA THR A 561 -26.41 -16.99 6.40
C THR A 561 -26.08 -18.31 5.71
N THR A 562 -25.30 -18.25 4.62
CA THR A 562 -24.88 -19.45 3.87
C THR A 562 -24.01 -20.38 4.72
N GLY A 563 -23.16 -19.84 5.58
CA GLY A 563 -22.37 -20.61 6.54
C GLY A 563 -23.24 -21.33 7.57
N ILE A 564 -24.30 -20.69 8.05
CA ILE A 564 -25.28 -21.35 8.95
C ILE A 564 -26.02 -22.47 8.20
N GLU A 565 -26.46 -22.22 6.97
CA GLU A 565 -27.10 -23.25 6.13
C GLU A 565 -26.17 -24.45 5.91
N THR A 566 -24.89 -24.19 5.66
CA THR A 566 -23.86 -25.24 5.55
C THR A 566 -23.79 -26.07 6.85
N LEU A 567 -23.82 -25.45 8.03
CA LEU A 567 -23.84 -26.19 9.30
C LEU A 567 -25.13 -26.98 9.50
N VAL A 568 -26.28 -26.48 9.03
CA VAL A 568 -27.55 -27.24 9.04
C VAL A 568 -27.47 -28.46 8.13
N GLU A 569 -26.86 -28.33 6.96
CA GLU A 569 -26.65 -29.45 6.05
C GLU A 569 -25.71 -30.50 6.65
N VAL A 570 -24.60 -30.07 7.26
CA VAL A 570 -23.70 -30.98 7.99
C VAL A 570 -24.46 -31.70 9.09
N LEU A 571 -25.25 -30.98 9.91
CA LEU A 571 -26.06 -31.60 10.96
C LEU A 571 -26.99 -32.69 10.42
N ARG A 572 -27.72 -32.41 9.32
CA ARG A 572 -28.61 -33.39 8.68
C ARG A 572 -27.86 -34.60 8.14
N MET A 573 -26.70 -34.40 7.53
CA MET A 573 -25.88 -35.50 7.01
C MET A 573 -25.37 -36.39 8.15
N LEU A 574 -24.97 -35.79 9.28
CA LEU A 574 -24.53 -36.55 10.46
C LEU A 574 -25.68 -37.30 11.13
N GLU A 575 -26.88 -36.71 11.18
CA GLU A 575 -28.07 -37.38 11.73
C GLU A 575 -28.46 -38.65 10.94
N VAL A 576 -28.27 -38.66 9.62
CA VAL A 576 -28.52 -39.84 8.77
C VAL A 576 -27.57 -41.00 9.11
N GLU A 577 -26.33 -40.70 9.47
CA GLU A 577 -25.30 -41.67 9.87
C GLU A 577 -25.33 -42.00 11.38
N ASP A 578 -26.35 -41.54 12.13
CA ASP A 578 -26.46 -41.65 13.60
C ASP A 578 -25.27 -41.04 14.38
N ILE A 579 -24.58 -40.07 13.77
CA ILE A 579 -23.49 -39.31 14.37
C ILE A 579 -24.04 -38.03 15.01
N LYS A 580 -23.75 -37.80 16.29
CA LYS A 580 -24.18 -36.57 16.99
C LYS A 580 -23.18 -35.44 16.83
N MET A 581 -23.68 -34.27 16.42
CA MET A 581 -22.91 -33.04 16.30
C MET A 581 -23.07 -32.18 17.56
N LYS A 582 -21.95 -31.69 18.11
CA LYS A 582 -21.93 -30.75 19.23
C LYS A 582 -21.09 -29.53 18.89
N ILE A 583 -21.44 -28.39 19.46
CA ILE A 583 -20.76 -27.11 19.25
C ILE A 583 -20.02 -26.72 20.52
N VAL A 584 -18.78 -26.26 20.37
CA VAL A 584 -17.96 -25.80 21.50
C VAL A 584 -17.53 -24.35 21.31
N ASN A 585 -17.68 -23.56 22.37
CA ASN A 585 -17.25 -22.18 22.52
C ASN A 585 -17.59 -21.23 21.34
N PRO A 586 -18.87 -21.13 20.92
CA PRO A 586 -19.25 -20.16 19.88
C PRO A 586 -19.07 -18.73 20.39
N ARG A 587 -18.34 -17.90 19.65
CA ARG A 587 -18.21 -16.47 19.97
C ARG A 587 -19.57 -15.76 19.95
N GLN A 588 -19.67 -14.65 20.67
CA GLN A 588 -20.92 -13.90 20.82
C GLN A 588 -21.61 -13.56 19.49
N GLU A 589 -20.90 -13.03 18.49
CA GLU A 589 -21.53 -12.68 17.21
C GLU A 589 -22.04 -13.91 16.45
N VAL A 590 -21.31 -15.03 16.53
CA VAL A 590 -21.70 -16.30 15.89
C VAL A 590 -22.95 -16.84 16.56
N LEU A 591 -22.96 -16.88 17.89
CA LEU A 591 -24.10 -17.35 18.68
C LEU A 591 -25.35 -16.48 18.45
N GLU A 592 -25.20 -15.15 18.40
CA GLU A 592 -26.31 -14.23 18.09
C GLU A 592 -26.98 -14.54 16.74
N LYS A 593 -26.18 -14.88 15.71
CA LYS A 593 -26.70 -15.26 14.39
C LYS A 593 -27.28 -16.66 14.36
N MET A 594 -26.68 -17.61 15.09
CA MET A 594 -27.22 -18.97 15.26
C MET A 594 -28.58 -18.97 15.98
N MET A 595 -28.75 -18.12 17.00
CA MET A 595 -30.05 -17.95 17.67
C MET A 595 -31.10 -17.34 16.73
N ARG A 596 -30.73 -16.30 15.97
CA ARG A 596 -31.66 -15.64 15.03
C ARG A 596 -32.11 -16.53 13.87
N SER A 597 -31.23 -17.42 13.42
CA SER A 597 -31.51 -18.39 12.35
C SER A 597 -32.22 -19.66 12.86
N LYS A 598 -32.52 -19.74 14.16
CA LYS A 598 -33.07 -20.94 14.82
C LYS A 598 -32.18 -22.18 14.69
N PHE A 599 -30.88 -22.00 14.43
CA PHE A 599 -29.92 -23.11 14.42
C PHE A 599 -29.80 -23.74 15.81
N VAL A 600 -29.74 -22.91 16.86
CA VAL A 600 -29.69 -23.37 18.26
C VAL A 600 -30.92 -24.20 18.63
N ASP A 601 -32.10 -23.84 18.10
CA ASP A 601 -33.33 -24.58 18.36
C ASP A 601 -33.35 -25.94 17.65
N LYS A 602 -32.63 -26.09 16.52
CA LYS A 602 -32.51 -27.36 15.78
C LYS A 602 -31.54 -28.33 16.43
N ILE A 603 -30.37 -27.84 16.86
CA ILE A 603 -29.32 -28.69 17.44
C ILE A 603 -29.53 -28.98 18.94
N GLY A 604 -30.36 -28.18 19.61
CA GLY A 604 -30.54 -28.23 21.07
C GLY A 604 -29.57 -27.31 21.81
N LYS A 605 -29.97 -26.80 22.98
CA LYS A 605 -29.09 -25.94 23.80
C LYS A 605 -28.08 -26.74 24.62
N GLU A 606 -28.45 -27.97 24.93
CA GLU A 606 -27.69 -28.97 25.66
C GLU A 606 -26.49 -29.52 24.88
N THR A 607 -26.45 -29.33 23.56
CA THR A 607 -25.35 -29.76 22.69
C THR A 607 -24.30 -28.66 22.45
N ILE A 608 -24.48 -27.49 23.10
CA ILE A 608 -23.58 -26.34 22.99
C ILE A 608 -22.85 -26.13 24.32
N PHE A 609 -21.52 -26.29 24.27
CA PHE A 609 -20.66 -26.29 25.45
C PHE A 609 -19.68 -25.11 25.44
N LEU A 610 -19.21 -24.71 26.62
CA LEU A 610 -18.16 -23.70 26.76
C LEU A 610 -16.76 -24.31 26.58
N CYS A 611 -16.55 -25.51 27.11
CA CYS A 611 -15.25 -26.21 27.12
C CYS A 611 -15.32 -27.52 26.33
N MET A 612 -14.19 -27.92 25.75
CA MET A 612 -14.08 -29.20 25.02
C MET A 612 -14.24 -30.41 25.94
N GLU A 613 -13.67 -30.36 27.15
CA GLU A 613 -13.75 -31.47 28.12
C GLU A 613 -15.21 -31.77 28.49
N ASP A 614 -16.01 -30.76 28.85
CA ASP A 614 -17.44 -30.90 29.15
C ASP A 614 -18.21 -31.53 27.98
N ALA A 615 -17.85 -31.17 26.74
CA ALA A 615 -18.48 -31.72 25.53
C ALA A 615 -18.13 -33.19 25.31
N VAL A 616 -16.90 -33.58 25.66
CA VAL A 616 -16.40 -34.96 25.60
C VAL A 616 -17.04 -35.81 26.70
N GLU A 617 -17.07 -35.35 27.93
CA GLU A 617 -17.71 -36.03 29.06
C GLU A 617 -19.19 -36.30 28.77
N ALA A 618 -19.91 -35.27 28.32
CA ALA A 618 -21.30 -35.42 27.89
C ALA A 618 -21.48 -36.35 26.68
N SER A 619 -20.42 -36.69 25.93
CA SER A 619 -20.51 -37.68 24.83
C SER A 619 -20.44 -39.11 25.34
N TYR A 620 -19.70 -39.33 26.43
CA TYR A 620 -19.64 -40.62 27.09
C TYR A 620 -20.92 -40.93 27.85
N ASP A 621 -21.47 -39.97 28.59
CA ASP A 621 -22.74 -40.14 29.32
C ASP A 621 -23.89 -40.52 28.38
N PHE A 622 -23.98 -39.89 27.22
CA PHE A 622 -24.96 -40.23 26.18
C PHE A 622 -24.76 -41.62 25.59
N SER A 623 -23.51 -42.10 25.52
CA SER A 623 -23.19 -43.43 25.00
C SER A 623 -23.57 -44.53 26.01
N VAL A 624 -23.36 -44.27 27.31
CA VAL A 624 -23.76 -45.16 28.42
C VAL A 624 -25.28 -45.30 28.50
N LEU A 625 -26.03 -44.19 28.41
CA LEU A 625 -27.50 -44.21 28.42
C LEU A 625 -28.11 -45.02 27.27
N LYS A 626 -27.51 -44.98 26.08
CA LYS A 626 -27.99 -45.74 24.89
C LYS A 626 -27.72 -47.25 25.04
N GLU A 627 -26.61 -47.64 25.69
CA GLU A 627 -26.30 -49.04 26.00
C GLU A 627 -27.21 -49.61 27.11
N GLU A 628 -27.59 -48.79 28.10
CA GLU A 628 -28.55 -49.18 29.14
C GLU A 628 -29.97 -49.35 28.59
N GLN A 629 -30.46 -48.43 27.75
CA GLN A 629 -31.76 -48.56 27.09
C GLN A 629 -31.85 -49.78 26.16
N GLY A 630 -30.79 -50.07 25.39
CA GLY A 630 -30.74 -51.26 24.54
C GLY A 630 -30.73 -52.58 25.34
N ARG A 631 -30.13 -52.59 26.54
CA ARG A 631 -30.18 -53.74 27.46
C ARG A 631 -31.55 -53.91 28.12
N GLU A 632 -32.27 -52.82 28.36
CA GLU A 632 -33.66 -52.89 28.87
C GLU A 632 -34.65 -53.36 27.79
N GLU A 633 -34.49 -52.93 26.54
CA GLU A 633 -35.31 -53.41 25.40
C GLU A 633 -35.05 -54.89 25.08
N GLN A 634 -33.80 -55.36 25.17
CA GLN A 634 -33.49 -56.79 25.08
C GLN A 634 -34.03 -57.61 26.26
N ARG A 635 -34.18 -57.01 27.44
CA ARG A 635 -34.80 -57.66 28.61
C ARG A 635 -36.33 -57.68 28.53
N SER A 636 -36.96 -56.71 27.88
CA SER A 636 -38.41 -56.64 27.70
C SER A 636 -38.93 -57.39 26.48
N GLY A 637 -38.08 -57.65 25.48
CA GLY A 637 -38.41 -58.46 24.29
C GLY A 637 -38.30 -59.99 24.46
N VAL A 638 -37.96 -60.48 25.65
CA VAL A 638 -37.86 -61.92 25.99
C VAL A 638 -38.97 -62.36 26.97
N ALA A 639 -40.03 -61.56 27.12
CA ALA A 639 -41.20 -61.88 27.94
C ALA A 639 -42.37 -62.41 27.10
#